data_AF-A0A3M1YEX6-F1
#
_entry.id   AF-A0A3M1YEX6-F1
#
_cell.length_a   1.000
_cell.length_b   1.000
_cell.length_c   1.000
_cell.angle_alpha   90.00
_cell.angle_beta   90.00
_cell.angle_gamma   90.00
#
_symmetry.space_group_name_H-M   'P 1'
#
loop_
_entity.id
_entity.type
_entity.pdbx_description
1 polymer ?
#
loop_
_entity_poly.entity_id
_entity_poly.type
_entity_poly.pdbx_seq_one_letter_code
_entity_poly.pdbx_strand_id
1 'polypeptide(L)'
;MKIIRIVIKTTVFFMLCNGIYAITQPNFATLSIYNHIIPGRERLPYGENPQLSYNISSNNLPTLFESHIISRPKAADEFRVLLIGDSSTWGWFLTADETLAAQINANDYHTSDGRRIVAY
;
A
#
# COMPACT_ATOMS: atom_id res chain seq x y z
N MET A 1 39.42 -7.70 -29.75
CA MET A 1 38.58 -8.90 -29.50
C MET A 1 37.91 -8.94 -28.12
N LYS A 2 38.57 -8.59 -27.00
CA LYS A 2 37.97 -8.66 -25.65
C LYS A 2 36.73 -7.76 -25.47
N ILE A 3 36.78 -6.53 -25.97
CA ILE A 3 35.66 -5.55 -25.87
C ILE A 3 34.42 -6.04 -26.63
N ILE A 4 34.58 -6.53 -27.86
CA ILE A 4 33.47 -7.05 -28.68
C ILE A 4 32.75 -8.21 -27.97
N ARG A 5 33.50 -9.13 -27.36
CA ARG A 5 32.92 -10.23 -26.58
C ARG A 5 32.10 -9.72 -25.38
N ILE A 6 32.56 -8.67 -24.71
CA ILE A 6 31.85 -8.07 -23.58
C ILE A 6 30.57 -7.42 -24.08
N VAL A 7 30.63 -6.61 -25.15
CA VAL A 7 29.47 -5.95 -25.74
C VAL A 7 28.40 -6.98 -26.12
N ILE A 8 28.77 -8.03 -26.85
CA ILE A 8 27.82 -9.08 -27.25
C ILE A 8 27.17 -9.74 -26.02
N LYS A 9 27.96 -10.12 -25.01
CA LYS A 9 27.42 -10.75 -23.79
C LYS A 9 26.47 -9.82 -23.04
N THR A 10 26.81 -8.55 -22.92
CA THR A 10 25.97 -7.55 -22.26
C THR A 10 24.67 -7.33 -23.03
N THR A 11 24.73 -7.22 -24.36
CA THR A 11 23.55 -7.07 -25.21
C THR A 11 22.63 -8.28 -25.08
N VAL A 12 23.16 -9.50 -25.17
CA VAL A 12 22.37 -10.73 -25.02
C VAL A 12 21.74 -10.80 -23.62
N PHE A 13 22.52 -10.50 -22.57
CA PHE A 13 22.00 -10.48 -21.20
C PHE A 13 20.86 -9.47 -21.03
N PHE A 14 21.03 -8.25 -21.55
CA PHE A 14 20.00 -7.22 -21.50
C PHE A 14 18.74 -7.65 -22.27
N MET A 15 18.90 -8.24 -23.46
CA MET A 15 17.78 -8.78 -24.23
C MET A 15 17.04 -9.88 -23.48
N LEU A 16 17.75 -10.80 -22.83
CA LEU A 16 17.14 -11.86 -22.03
C LEU A 16 16.37 -11.29 -20.84
N CYS A 17 16.94 -10.36 -20.08
CA CYS A 17 16.26 -9.72 -18.94
C CYS A 17 14.98 -9.00 -19.38
N ASN A 18 15.05 -8.22 -20.48
CA ASN A 18 13.88 -7.53 -21.01
C ASN A 18 12.84 -8.52 -21.58
N GLY A 19 13.28 -9.60 -22.25
CA GLY A 19 12.39 -10.65 -22.74
C GLY A 19 11.66 -11.38 -21.61
N ILE A 20 12.38 -11.73 -20.54
CA ILE A 20 11.77 -12.34 -19.34
C ILE A 20 10.78 -11.36 -18.73
N TYR A 21 11.14 -10.09 -18.54
CA TYR A 21 10.23 -9.08 -18.00
C TYR A 21 8.98 -8.91 -18.86
N ALA A 22 9.13 -8.85 -20.19
CA ALA A 22 8.02 -8.69 -21.12
C ALA A 22 7.05 -9.89 -21.09
N ILE A 23 7.56 -11.11 -20.91
CA ILE A 23 6.75 -12.34 -20.83
C ILE A 23 6.09 -12.47 -19.46
N THR A 24 6.83 -12.23 -18.38
CA THR A 24 6.37 -12.52 -17.02
C THR A 24 5.57 -11.39 -16.39
N GLN A 25 5.79 -10.14 -16.83
CA GLN A 25 5.19 -8.92 -16.27
C GLN A 25 5.00 -8.99 -14.75
N PRO A 26 6.09 -9.21 -13.99
CA PRO A 26 5.99 -9.54 -12.58
C PRO A 26 5.35 -8.37 -11.83
N ASN A 27 4.28 -8.66 -11.09
CA ASN A 27 3.61 -7.65 -10.27
C ASN A 27 4.28 -7.55 -8.91
N PHE A 28 5.15 -6.56 -8.74
CA PHE A 28 5.79 -6.27 -7.46
C PHE A 28 4.91 -5.44 -6.52
N ALA A 29 3.71 -5.01 -6.96
CA ALA A 29 2.86 -4.16 -6.15
C ALA A 29 2.34 -4.84 -4.87
N THR A 30 2.29 -6.18 -4.87
CA THR A 30 1.90 -7.03 -3.73
C THR A 30 3.06 -7.36 -2.79
N LEU A 31 4.30 -7.02 -3.17
CA LEU A 31 5.44 -7.23 -2.29
C LEU A 31 5.58 -6.03 -1.37
N SER A 32 5.15 -6.20 -0.12
CA SER A 32 5.12 -5.14 0.89
C SER A 32 5.80 -5.58 2.17
N ILE A 33 6.57 -4.67 2.77
CA ILE A 33 7.11 -4.85 4.13
C ILE A 33 6.12 -4.37 5.21
N TYR A 34 5.07 -3.64 4.80
CA TYR A 34 4.01 -3.19 5.68
C TYR A 34 3.18 -4.37 6.18
N ASN A 35 2.64 -4.26 7.40
CA ASN A 35 1.91 -5.32 8.08
C ASN A 35 2.74 -6.57 8.39
N HIS A 36 4.04 -6.58 8.10
CA HIS A 36 4.95 -7.71 8.33
C HIS A 36 6.13 -7.28 9.21
N ILE A 37 6.90 -6.30 8.75
CA ILE A 37 8.08 -5.77 9.45
C ILE A 37 7.77 -4.41 10.06
N ILE A 38 7.04 -3.57 9.32
CA ILE A 38 6.64 -2.24 9.77
C ILE A 38 5.11 -2.12 9.87
N PRO A 39 4.58 -1.27 10.77
CA PRO A 39 3.14 -1.04 10.88
C PRO A 39 2.55 -0.56 9.54
N GLY A 40 1.40 -1.10 9.16
CA GLY A 40 0.63 -0.62 8.01
C GLY A 40 0.18 0.83 8.19
N ARG A 41 -0.01 1.53 7.07
CA ARG A 41 -0.52 2.90 7.05
C ARG A 41 -2.00 2.91 7.44
N GLU A 42 -2.38 3.84 8.29
CA GLU A 42 -3.76 3.99 8.80
C GLU A 42 -4.72 4.64 7.78
N ARG A 43 -4.18 5.32 6.77
CA ARG A 43 -4.91 5.87 5.63
C ARG A 43 -4.10 5.74 4.34
N LEU A 44 -4.78 5.76 3.20
CA LEU A 44 -4.10 5.75 1.90
C LEU A 44 -3.23 7.01 1.75
N PRO A 45 -1.96 6.88 1.33
CA PRO A 45 -1.08 8.03 1.19
C PRO A 45 -1.53 8.90 0.00
N TYR A 46 -1.48 10.21 0.20
CA TYR A 46 -1.82 11.23 -0.79
C TYR A 46 -0.76 12.32 -0.79
N GLY A 47 -0.54 12.97 -1.93
CA GLY A 47 0.39 14.08 -2.08
C GLY A 47 -0.06 15.04 -3.17
N GLU A 48 -0.21 16.32 -2.85
CA GLU A 48 -0.66 17.36 -3.79
C GLU A 48 0.45 17.91 -4.65
N ASN A 49 1.67 17.88 -4.13
CA ASN A 49 2.84 18.36 -4.81
C ASN A 49 3.73 17.16 -5.20
N PRO A 50 3.70 16.73 -6.47
CA PRO A 50 4.56 15.65 -6.96
C PRO A 50 6.05 15.91 -6.75
N GLN A 51 6.46 17.18 -6.70
CA GLN A 51 7.86 17.60 -6.49
C GLN A 51 8.31 17.50 -5.03
N LEU A 52 7.38 17.21 -4.11
CA LEU A 52 7.67 16.96 -2.70
C LEU A 52 7.29 15.54 -2.28
N SER A 53 6.41 14.88 -3.05
CA SER A 53 5.78 13.60 -2.70
C SER A 53 6.39 12.41 -3.47
N TYR A 54 7.72 12.37 -3.60
CA TYR A 54 8.44 11.34 -4.38
C TYR A 54 8.25 9.91 -3.87
N ASN A 55 7.80 9.75 -2.62
CA ASN A 55 7.59 8.48 -1.96
C ASN A 55 6.18 7.90 -2.17
N ILE A 56 5.32 8.55 -2.97
CA ILE A 56 3.93 8.12 -3.19
C ILE A 56 3.68 7.95 -4.69
N SER A 57 3.15 6.78 -5.08
CA SER A 57 2.60 6.54 -6.42
C SER A 57 1.09 6.33 -6.32
N SER A 58 0.33 7.41 -6.52
CA SER A 58 -1.15 7.39 -6.46
C SER A 58 -1.79 6.54 -7.56
N ASN A 59 -1.07 6.28 -8.65
CA ASN A 59 -1.58 5.52 -9.79
C ASN A 59 -1.47 3.99 -9.63
N ASN A 60 -0.89 3.50 -8.54
CA ASN A 60 -0.75 2.06 -8.27
C ASN A 60 -1.60 1.66 -7.06
N LEU A 61 -2.91 1.52 -7.27
CA LEU A 61 -3.88 1.14 -6.23
C LEU A 61 -3.47 -0.12 -5.45
N PRO A 62 -3.02 -1.22 -6.10
CA PRO A 62 -2.54 -2.38 -5.36
C PRO A 62 -1.45 -2.03 -4.33
N THR A 63 -0.43 -1.25 -4.70
CA THR A 63 0.61 -0.82 -3.75
C THR A 63 0.04 0.03 -2.61
N LEU A 64 -0.93 0.90 -2.87
CA LEU A 64 -1.56 1.70 -1.82
C LEU A 64 -2.24 0.80 -0.78
N PHE A 65 -3.02 -0.19 -1.23
CA PHE A 65 -3.68 -1.16 -0.34
C PHE A 65 -2.68 -2.07 0.39
N GLU A 66 -1.64 -2.53 -0.28
CA GLU A 66 -0.63 -3.41 0.33
C GLU A 66 0.20 -2.71 1.41
N SER A 67 0.31 -1.39 1.34
CA SER A 67 0.89 -0.57 2.41
C SER A 67 -0.10 -0.26 3.54
N HIS A 68 -1.40 -0.41 3.29
CA HIS A 68 -2.47 -0.06 4.21
C HIS A 68 -2.70 -1.13 5.28
N ILE A 69 -3.07 -0.70 6.49
CA ILE A 69 -3.30 -1.61 7.63
C ILE A 69 -4.45 -2.61 7.40
N ILE A 70 -5.38 -2.29 6.50
CA ILE A 70 -6.49 -3.18 6.13
C ILE A 70 -6.04 -4.51 5.51
N SER A 71 -4.87 -4.53 4.88
CA SER A 71 -4.32 -5.71 4.20
C SER A 71 -3.77 -6.75 5.18
N ARG A 72 -3.67 -6.41 6.47
CA ARG A 72 -3.38 -7.40 7.50
C ARG A 72 -4.50 -8.47 7.54
N PRO A 73 -4.18 -9.71 7.95
CA PRO A 73 -5.20 -10.72 8.21
C PRO A 73 -6.26 -10.22 9.19
N LYS A 74 -7.54 -10.43 8.85
CA LYS A 74 -8.67 -10.02 9.69
C LYS A 74 -8.70 -10.86 10.97
N ALA A 75 -8.74 -10.22 12.13
CA ALA A 75 -8.89 -10.93 13.40
C ALA A 75 -10.29 -11.56 13.52
N ALA A 76 -10.40 -12.64 14.29
CA ALA A 76 -11.65 -13.39 14.44
C ALA A 76 -12.75 -12.55 15.13
N ASP A 77 -12.35 -11.71 16.07
CA ASP A 77 -13.18 -10.78 16.83
C ASP A 77 -13.38 -9.43 16.12
N GLU A 78 -12.85 -9.23 14.92
CA GLU A 78 -12.91 -7.94 14.20
C GLU A 78 -14.18 -7.83 13.33
N PHE A 79 -14.92 -6.74 13.47
CA PHE A 79 -15.94 -6.28 12.53
C PHE A 79 -15.39 -5.08 11.73
N ARG A 80 -15.08 -5.29 10.44
CA ARG A 80 -14.48 -4.25 9.59
C ARG A 80 -15.53 -3.26 9.12
N VAL A 81 -15.26 -1.98 9.34
CA VAL A 81 -16.01 -0.86 8.76
C VAL A 81 -15.08 -0.14 7.80
N LEU A 82 -15.56 0.12 6.58
CA LEU A 82 -14.83 0.88 5.57
C LEU A 82 -15.47 2.24 5.40
N LEU A 83 -14.68 3.29 5.56
CA LEU A 83 -15.12 4.65 5.34
C LEU A 83 -14.72 5.08 3.91
N ILE A 84 -15.72 5.37 3.08
CA ILE A 84 -15.53 5.82 1.70
C ILE A 84 -16.26 7.15 1.52
N GLY A 85 -15.55 8.16 1.06
CA GLY A 85 -16.10 9.49 0.87
C GLY A 85 -15.07 10.46 0.29
N ASP A 86 -15.25 11.74 0.60
CA ASP A 86 -14.42 12.83 0.10
C ASP A 86 -13.20 13.11 1.00
N SER A 87 -12.61 14.30 0.85
CA SER A 87 -11.48 14.78 1.65
C SER A 87 -11.76 14.79 3.16
N SER A 88 -13.01 14.98 3.59
CA SER A 88 -13.39 14.92 5.01
C SER A 88 -13.28 13.50 5.57
N THR A 89 -13.65 12.50 4.75
CA THR A 89 -13.51 11.08 5.13
C THR A 89 -12.04 10.66 5.20
N TRP A 90 -11.22 11.19 4.29
CA TRP A 90 -9.76 10.97 4.31
C TRP A 90 -9.05 11.66 5.50
N GLY A 91 -9.66 12.70 6.06
CA GLY A 91 -9.07 13.52 7.12
C GLY A 91 -8.09 14.57 6.59
N TRP A 92 -8.50 15.32 5.57
CA TRP A 92 -7.73 16.43 5.02
C TRP A 92 -7.39 17.45 6.12
N PHE A 93 -6.11 17.81 6.23
CA PHE A 93 -5.51 18.59 7.34
C PHE A 93 -5.45 17.92 8.73
N LEU A 94 -5.86 16.67 8.87
CA LEU A 94 -5.76 15.93 10.13
C LEU A 94 -4.51 15.06 10.18
N THR A 95 -3.98 14.83 11.38
CA THR A 95 -3.07 13.70 11.63
C THR A 95 -3.84 12.38 11.57
N ALA A 96 -3.12 11.26 11.52
CA ALA A 96 -3.77 9.95 11.34
C ALA A 96 -4.70 9.58 12.50
N ASP A 97 -4.31 9.93 13.73
CA ASP A 97 -5.03 9.71 14.98
C ASP A 97 -6.26 10.63 15.17
N GLU A 98 -6.33 11.73 14.44
CA GLU A 98 -7.47 12.67 14.46
C GLU A 98 -8.59 12.29 13.50
N THR A 99 -8.37 11.31 12.60
CA THR A 99 -9.36 10.91 11.59
C THR A 99 -10.61 10.26 12.19
N LEU A 100 -11.74 10.29 11.46
CA LEU A 100 -12.97 9.60 11.89
C LEU A 100 -12.74 8.10 12.15
N ALA A 101 -11.94 7.44 11.31
CA ALA A 101 -11.57 6.03 11.51
C ALA A 101 -10.82 5.83 12.84
N ALA A 102 -9.82 6.68 13.12
CA ALA A 102 -9.08 6.63 14.37
C ALA A 102 -9.97 6.90 15.59
N GLN A 103 -10.88 7.88 15.52
CA GLN A 103 -11.82 8.16 16.60
C GLN A 103 -12.79 7.00 16.85
N ILE A 104 -13.30 6.34 15.79
CA ILE A 104 -14.13 5.13 15.95
C ILE A 104 -13.32 4.03 16.66
N ASN A 105 -12.07 3.82 16.24
CA ASN A 105 -11.20 2.79 16.81
C ASN A 105 -10.82 3.09 18.27
N ALA A 106 -10.68 4.37 18.65
CA ALA A 106 -10.33 4.80 19.99
C ALA A 106 -11.49 4.64 21.00
N ASN A 107 -12.74 4.62 20.54
CA ASN A 107 -13.92 4.48 21.40
C ASN A 107 -14.28 3.01 21.71
N ASP A 108 -13.54 2.04 21.17
CA ASP A 108 -13.68 0.60 21.45
C ASP A 108 -15.13 0.09 21.34
N TYR A 109 -15.79 0.42 20.23
CA TYR A 109 -17.15 -0.03 20.01
C TYR A 109 -17.21 -1.54 19.70
N HIS A 110 -18.25 -2.20 20.21
CA HIS A 110 -18.55 -3.60 19.92
C HIS A 110 -19.92 -3.76 19.28
N THR A 111 -20.02 -4.72 18.37
CA THR A 111 -21.30 -5.20 17.83
C THR A 111 -22.07 -6.00 18.90
N SER A 112 -23.37 -6.23 18.68
CA SER A 112 -24.22 -6.97 19.63
C SER A 112 -23.81 -8.43 19.84
N ASP A 113 -23.05 -9.02 18.90
CA ASP A 113 -22.47 -10.36 19.02
C ASP A 113 -21.07 -10.38 19.65
N GLY A 114 -20.59 -9.22 20.11
CA GLY A 114 -19.33 -9.07 20.85
C GLY A 114 -18.10 -8.76 20.00
N ARG A 115 -18.18 -8.75 18.67
CA ARG A 115 -17.03 -8.39 17.81
C ARG A 115 -16.68 -6.91 17.92
N ARG A 116 -15.39 -6.59 18.03
CA ARG A 116 -14.84 -5.25 18.08
C ARG A 116 -14.92 -4.58 16.71
N ILE A 117 -15.44 -3.37 16.66
CA ILE A 117 -15.51 -2.55 15.45
C ILE A 117 -14.11 -2.00 15.16
N VAL A 118 -13.65 -2.19 13.93
CA VAL A 118 -12.42 -1.59 13.43
C VAL A 118 -12.70 -0.87 12.12
N ALA A 119 -12.58 0.46 12.16
CA ALA A 119 -12.74 1.35 11.02
C ALA A 119 -11.42 1.56 10.28
N TYR A 120 -11.54 1.64 8.95
CA TYR A 120 -10.46 1.85 7.99
C TYR A 120 -10.88 2.90 6.96
#